data_AF-A0A2H0DPK8-F1
#
_entry.id   AF-A0A2H0DPK8-F1
#
_cell.length_a   1.000
_cell.length_b   1.000
_cell.length_c   1.000
_cell.angle_alpha   90.00
_cell.angle_beta   90.00
_cell.angle_gamma   90.00
#
_symmetry.space_group_name_H-M   'P 1'
#
loop_
_entity.id
_entity.type
_entity.pdbx_description
1 polymer ?
#
loop_
_entity_poly.entity_id
_entity_poly.type
_entity_poly.pdbx_seq_one_letter_code
_entity_poly.pdbx_strand_id
1 'polypeptide(L)'
;MIKAGDAFRSREYPHHVFIPITTPNEDGYAVILNLTDAANDGEDCSCILKREDYPQYIRFPTVPLYREAFLGFAGGFLNRQFESMPSLPPETLLKIQEGALVSKAIKPNLQEIIRVELRV
;
A
#
# COMPACT_ATOMS: atom_id res chain seq x y z
N MET A 1 1.13 11.50 -13.37
CA MET A 1 0.74 11.90 -12.00
C MET A 1 0.43 10.62 -11.25
N ILE A 2 1.03 10.45 -10.07
CA ILE A 2 0.84 9.27 -9.21
C ILE A 2 -0.53 9.38 -8.54
N LYS A 3 -1.24 8.27 -8.42
CA LYS A 3 -2.57 8.17 -7.79
C LYS A 3 -2.60 7.10 -6.72
N ALA A 4 -3.60 7.18 -5.83
CA ALA A 4 -3.88 6.10 -4.90
C ALA A 4 -4.11 4.78 -5.66
N GLY A 5 -3.51 3.69 -5.19
CA GLY A 5 -3.58 2.37 -5.81
C GLY A 5 -2.59 2.14 -6.96
N ASP A 6 -1.83 3.15 -7.40
CA ASP A 6 -0.68 2.88 -8.26
C ASP A 6 0.31 1.97 -7.53
N ALA A 7 0.99 1.09 -8.25
CA ALA A 7 1.91 0.12 -7.64
C ALA A 7 3.31 0.27 -8.22
N PHE A 8 4.31 0.19 -7.35
CA PHE A 8 5.72 0.39 -7.72
C PHE A 8 6.58 -0.69 -7.10
N ARG A 9 7.35 -1.40 -7.91
CA ARG A 9 8.30 -2.40 -7.45
C ARG A 9 9.69 -1.80 -7.32
N SER A 10 10.35 -2.00 -6.18
CA SER A 10 11.78 -1.71 -6.03
C SER A 10 12.60 -2.59 -6.98
N ARG A 11 13.50 -1.97 -7.74
CA ARG A 11 14.49 -2.67 -8.57
C ARG A 11 15.67 -3.19 -7.75
N GLU A 12 15.92 -2.62 -6.58
CA GLU A 12 16.94 -3.07 -5.65
C GLU A 12 16.39 -4.15 -4.72
N TYR A 13 17.23 -5.15 -4.42
CA TYR A 13 16.87 -6.20 -3.47
C TYR A 13 16.90 -5.68 -2.03
N PRO A 14 15.92 -6.01 -1.18
CA PRO A 14 14.74 -6.84 -1.45
C PRO A 14 13.67 -6.13 -2.31
N HIS A 15 13.11 -6.87 -3.28
CA HIS A 15 12.11 -6.37 -4.22
C HIS A 15 10.74 -6.21 -3.55
N HIS A 16 10.51 -5.07 -2.90
CA HIS A 16 9.21 -4.74 -2.33
C HIS A 16 8.30 -4.04 -3.34
N VAL A 17 6.99 -4.28 -3.22
CA VAL A 17 5.96 -3.50 -3.91
C VAL A 17 5.43 -2.45 -2.95
N PHE A 18 5.50 -1.19 -3.35
CA PHE A 18 5.02 -0.02 -2.63
C PHE A 18 3.77 0.54 -3.30
N ILE A 19 2.83 1.00 -2.48
CA ILE A 19 1.52 1.48 -2.89
C ILE A 19 1.19 2.74 -2.07
N PRO A 20 0.97 3.90 -2.70
CA PRO A 20 0.23 4.99 -2.07
C PRO A 20 -1.23 4.56 -1.93
N ILE A 21 -1.72 4.52 -0.69
CA ILE A 21 -3.09 4.13 -0.35
C ILE A 21 -4.00 5.34 -0.09
N THR A 22 -3.51 6.56 -0.26
CA THR A 22 -4.30 7.80 -0.26
C THR A 22 -3.94 8.64 -1.47
N THR A 23 -4.81 9.57 -1.83
CA THR A 23 -4.53 10.53 -2.90
C THR A 23 -3.39 11.46 -2.43
N PRO A 24 -2.36 11.72 -3.26
CA PRO A 24 -1.33 12.69 -2.91
C PRO A 24 -1.94 14.07 -2.66
N ASN A 25 -1.56 14.72 -1.56
CA ASN A 25 -1.99 16.08 -1.23
C ASN A 25 -1.38 17.13 -2.17
N GLU A 26 -1.62 18.41 -1.89
CA GLU A 26 -1.09 19.53 -2.70
C GLU A 26 0.45 19.54 -2.79
N ASP A 27 1.12 19.07 -1.73
CA ASP A 27 2.58 18.91 -1.68
C ASP A 27 3.07 17.58 -2.29
N GLY A 28 2.16 16.73 -2.78
CA GLY A 28 2.47 15.43 -3.37
C GLY A 28 2.76 14.30 -2.37
N TYR A 29 2.41 14.46 -1.10
CA TYR A 29 2.55 13.44 -0.06
C TYR A 29 1.32 12.55 0.04
N ALA A 30 1.53 11.25 0.18
CA ALA A 30 0.49 10.24 0.38
C ALA A 30 0.90 9.25 1.48
N VAL A 31 -0.08 8.58 2.08
CA VAL A 31 0.20 7.42 2.93
C VAL A 31 0.61 6.26 2.02
N ILE A 32 1.79 5.70 2.27
CA ILE A 32 2.40 4.64 1.49
C ILE A 32 2.63 3.43 2.39
N LEU A 33 2.41 2.25 1.87
CA LEU A 33 2.83 1.00 2.48
C LEU A 33 3.41 0.04 1.45
N ASN A 34 4.06 -1.02 1.92
CA ASN A 34 4.52 -2.11 1.08
C ASN A 34 3.72 -3.40 1.32
N LEU A 35 3.76 -4.30 0.34
CA LEU A 35 3.21 -5.65 0.45
C LEU A 35 4.31 -6.66 0.77
N THR A 36 3.95 -7.69 1.53
CA THR A 36 4.81 -8.85 1.82
C THR A 36 4.02 -10.15 1.84
N ASP A 37 4.70 -11.27 1.74
CA ASP A 37 4.07 -12.58 1.89
C ASP A 37 3.61 -12.78 3.33
N ALA A 38 2.40 -13.34 3.52
CA ALA A 38 1.84 -13.62 4.85
C ALA A 38 2.70 -14.60 5.68
N ALA A 39 3.52 -15.42 5.02
CA ALA A 39 4.46 -16.31 5.71
C ALA A 39 5.61 -15.55 6.39
N ASN A 40 5.96 -14.35 5.88
CA ASN A 40 7.04 -13.52 6.39
C ASN A 40 6.55 -12.44 7.37
N ASP A 41 5.22 -12.28 7.52
CA ASP A 41 4.64 -11.31 8.44
C ASP A 41 3.48 -11.94 9.22
N GLY A 42 3.74 -12.27 10.48
CA GLY A 42 2.79 -12.99 11.35
C GLY A 42 2.04 -12.11 12.35
N GLU A 43 2.19 -10.79 12.30
CA GLU A 43 1.76 -9.90 13.39
C GLU A 43 0.45 -9.15 13.10
N ASP A 44 0.16 -8.76 11.86
CA ASP A 44 -1.08 -8.04 11.51
C ASP A 44 -1.75 -8.60 10.24
N CYS A 45 -2.76 -9.43 10.45
CA CYS A 45 -3.57 -10.05 9.40
C CYS A 45 -4.92 -9.34 9.17
N SER A 46 -5.04 -8.06 9.53
CA SER A 46 -6.27 -7.27 9.33
C SER A 46 -6.71 -7.20 7.85
N CYS A 47 -5.79 -7.42 6.91
CA CYS A 47 -6.09 -7.62 5.50
C CYS A 47 -5.21 -8.73 4.91
N ILE A 48 -5.84 -9.77 4.38
CA ILE A 48 -5.17 -10.81 3.61
C ILE A 48 -5.62 -10.71 2.15
N LEU A 49 -4.65 -10.49 1.28
CA LEU A 49 -4.82 -10.44 -0.16
C LEU A 49 -4.56 -11.81 -0.78
N LYS A 50 -5.43 -12.21 -1.70
CA LYS A 50 -5.37 -13.44 -2.47
C LYS A 50 -5.03 -13.12 -3.91
N ARG A 51 -4.76 -14.16 -4.70
CA ARG A 51 -4.39 -14.02 -6.12
C ARG A 51 -5.41 -13.19 -6.90
N GLU A 52 -6.70 -13.36 -6.60
CA GLU A 52 -7.78 -12.68 -7.32
C GLU A 52 -7.78 -11.17 -7.07
N ASP A 53 -7.26 -10.71 -5.92
CA ASP A 53 -7.19 -9.29 -5.58
C ASP A 53 -6.13 -8.56 -6.44
N TYR A 54 -5.04 -9.21 -6.81
CA TYR A 54 -3.99 -8.56 -7.63
C TYR A 54 -3.20 -9.59 -8.45
N PRO A 55 -3.82 -10.18 -9.50
CA PRO A 55 -3.31 -11.37 -10.20
C PRO A 55 -1.95 -11.20 -10.88
N GLN A 56 -1.51 -9.97 -11.15
CA GLN A 56 -0.21 -9.65 -11.72
C GLN A 56 0.94 -9.90 -10.74
N TYR A 57 0.70 -9.73 -9.44
CA TYR A 57 1.73 -9.82 -8.41
C TYR A 57 1.50 -10.98 -7.45
N ILE A 58 0.28 -11.13 -6.93
CA ILE A 58 -0.01 -12.05 -5.84
C ILE A 58 0.02 -13.49 -6.35
N ARG A 59 0.89 -14.31 -5.77
CA ARG A 59 1.05 -15.75 -6.06
C ARG A 59 0.70 -16.62 -4.86
N PHE A 60 0.91 -16.08 -3.66
CA PHE A 60 0.61 -16.67 -2.36
C PHE A 60 -0.12 -15.64 -1.50
N PRO A 61 -0.78 -16.03 -0.40
CA PRO A 61 -1.38 -15.07 0.52
C PRO A 61 -0.40 -13.95 0.89
N THR A 62 -0.80 -12.72 0.64
CA THR A 62 0.00 -11.49 0.78
C THR A 62 -0.68 -10.57 1.77
N VAL A 63 0.07 -9.85 2.58
CA VAL A 63 -0.45 -8.87 3.54
C VAL A 63 0.17 -7.48 3.31
N PRO A 64 -0.59 -6.39 3.53
CA PRO A 64 -0.01 -5.06 3.64
C PRO A 64 0.78 -4.91 4.95
N LEU A 65 2.00 -4.39 4.87
CA LEU A 65 2.85 -4.12 6.03
C LEU A 65 2.44 -2.82 6.73
N TYR A 66 1.35 -2.86 7.48
CA TYR A 66 0.80 -1.67 8.15
C TYR A 66 1.76 -1.01 9.15
N ARG A 67 2.61 -1.78 9.83
CA ARG A 67 3.64 -1.23 10.74
C ARG A 67 4.68 -0.36 10.04
N GLU A 68 4.95 -0.67 8.77
CA GLU A 68 5.90 0.05 7.93
C GLU A 68 5.24 1.20 7.16
N ALA A 69 3.93 1.42 7.33
CA ALA A 69 3.24 2.51 6.66
C ALA A 69 3.83 3.88 7.07
N PHE A 70 3.97 4.76 6.10
CA PHE A 70 4.55 6.09 6.28
C PHE A 70 3.90 7.14 5.38
N LEU A 71 4.02 8.41 5.77
CA LEU A 71 3.69 9.53 4.90
C LEU A 71 4.92 9.85 4.04
N GLY A 72 4.80 9.77 2.72
CA GLY A 72 5.93 9.97 1.82
C GLY A 72 5.55 10.67 0.51
N PHE A 73 6.56 11.26 -0.14
CA PHE A 73 6.39 11.96 -1.40
C PHE A 73 6.15 10.96 -2.54
N ALA A 74 4.92 10.91 -3.05
CA ALA A 74 4.48 9.92 -4.04
C ALA A 74 5.25 10.03 -5.36
N GLY A 75 5.66 11.25 -5.74
CA GLY A 75 6.50 11.48 -6.92
C GLY A 75 7.88 10.81 -6.86
N GLY A 76 8.35 10.41 -5.68
CA GLY A 76 9.62 9.70 -5.49
C GLY A 76 9.69 8.38 -6.28
N PHE A 77 8.55 7.75 -6.55
CA PHE A 77 8.46 6.50 -7.32
C PHE A 77 8.70 6.67 -8.83
N LEU A 78 8.76 7.89 -9.34
CA LEU A 78 9.05 8.15 -10.75
C LEU A 78 10.56 8.09 -11.07
N ASN A 79 11.40 7.80 -10.08
CA ASN A 79 12.84 7.69 -10.28
C ASN A 79 13.25 6.32 -10.86
N ARG A 80 14.53 6.16 -11.21
CA ARG A 80 15.05 4.93 -11.86
C ARG A 80 15.13 3.70 -10.95
N GLN A 81 14.93 3.86 -9.64
CA GLN A 81 15.00 2.76 -8.65
C GLN A 81 13.69 1.98 -8.56
N PHE A 82 12.62 2.50 -9.16
CA PHE A 82 11.32 1.84 -9.17
C PHE A 82 10.90 1.42 -10.58
N GLU A 83 10.10 0.38 -10.63
CA GLU A 83 9.40 -0.07 -11.82
C GLU A 83 7.90 0.09 -11.56
N SER A 84 7.21 0.80 -12.46
CA SER A 84 5.75 0.91 -12.39
C SER A 84 5.12 -0.45 -12.71
N MET A 85 4.18 -0.84 -11.88
CA MET A 85 3.35 -2.02 -12.07
C MET A 85 1.92 -1.58 -12.47
N PRO A 86 1.10 -2.48 -13.03
CA PRO A 86 -0.30 -2.18 -13.25
C PRO A 86 -0.97 -1.82 -11.91
N SER A 87 -1.74 -0.73 -11.85
CA SER A 87 -2.38 -0.30 -10.60
C SER A 87 -3.29 -1.38 -10.02
N LEU A 88 -3.52 -1.32 -8.71
CA LEU A 88 -4.44 -2.20 -8.01
C LEU A 88 -5.88 -2.01 -8.53
N PRO A 89 -6.68 -3.08 -8.58
CA PRO A 89 -8.11 -2.95 -8.72
C PRO A 89 -8.68 -2.05 -7.60
N PRO A 90 -9.67 -1.19 -7.88
CA PRO A 90 -10.24 -0.29 -6.89
C PRO A 90 -10.77 -1.01 -5.63
N GLU A 91 -11.38 -2.18 -5.80
CA GLU A 91 -11.86 -3.03 -4.70
C GLU A 91 -10.74 -3.52 -3.79
N THR A 92 -9.55 -3.76 -4.37
CA THR A 92 -8.37 -4.20 -3.62
C THR A 92 -7.76 -3.03 -2.86
N LEU A 93 -7.70 -1.85 -3.47
CA LEU A 93 -7.28 -0.64 -2.77
C LEU A 93 -8.19 -0.38 -1.56
N LEU A 94 -9.52 -0.43 -1.76
CA LEU A 94 -10.49 -0.25 -0.68
C LEU A 94 -10.28 -1.27 0.44
N LYS A 95 -10.11 -2.55 0.11
CA LYS A 95 -9.83 -3.62 1.07
C LYS A 95 -8.56 -3.37 1.90
N ILE A 96 -7.52 -2.80 1.29
CA ILE A 96 -6.29 -2.40 2.00
C ILE A 96 -6.56 -1.19 2.92
N GLN A 97 -7.29 -0.18 2.44
CA GLN A 97 -7.62 1.01 3.24
C GLN A 97 -8.50 0.65 4.45
N GLU A 98 -9.52 -0.20 4.26
CA GLU A 98 -10.37 -0.70 5.36
C GLU A 98 -9.57 -1.51 6.38
N GLY A 99 -8.66 -2.37 5.91
CA GLY A 99 -7.74 -3.10 6.78
C GLY A 99 -6.85 -2.16 7.59
N ALA A 100 -6.36 -1.07 6.98
CA ALA A 100 -5.59 -0.06 7.68
C ALA A 100 -6.38 0.62 8.81
N LEU A 101 -7.68 0.88 8.62
CA LEU A 101 -8.52 1.53 9.65
C LEU A 101 -8.73 0.67 10.91
N VAL A 102 -8.63 -0.65 10.80
CA VAL A 102 -8.81 -1.59 11.93
C VAL A 102 -7.51 -2.20 12.42
N SER A 103 -6.43 -2.09 11.65
CA SER A 103 -5.07 -2.47 12.03
C SER A 103 -4.64 -1.73 13.30
N LYS A 104 -4.01 -2.46 14.23
CA LYS A 104 -3.38 -1.87 15.42
C LYS A 104 -1.93 -1.48 15.16
N ALA A 105 -1.36 -1.92 14.04
CA ALA A 105 0.04 -1.72 13.71
C ALA A 105 0.29 -0.38 13.00
N ILE A 106 -0.70 0.14 12.27
CA ILE A 106 -0.57 1.46 11.64
C ILE A 106 -0.65 2.59 12.67
N LYS A 107 0.13 3.65 12.44
CA LYS A 107 0.17 4.81 13.33
C LYS A 107 -1.16 5.59 13.29
N PRO A 108 -1.71 6.03 14.45
CA PRO A 108 -3.02 6.70 14.49
C PRO A 108 -3.15 7.93 13.59
N ASN A 109 -2.08 8.71 13.42
CA ASN A 109 -2.08 9.88 12.54
C ASN A 109 -2.22 9.50 11.05
N LEU A 110 -1.72 8.33 10.64
CA LEU A 110 -1.90 7.84 9.27
C LEU A 110 -3.32 7.29 9.07
N GLN A 111 -3.88 6.62 10.08
CA GLN A 111 -5.28 6.18 10.05
C GLN A 111 -6.23 7.36 9.85
N GLU A 112 -5.95 8.50 10.49
CA GLU A 112 -6.79 9.69 10.33
C GLU A 112 -6.78 10.23 8.89
N ILE A 113 -5.61 10.22 8.23
CA ILE A 113 -5.52 10.60 6.81
C ILE A 113 -6.34 9.64 5.94
N ILE A 114 -6.29 8.34 6.24
CA ILE A 114 -7.06 7.32 5.50
C ILE A 114 -8.57 7.47 5.75
N ARG A 115 -8.99 7.84 6.96
CA ARG A 115 -10.40 8.15 7.27
C ARG A 115 -10.91 9.30 6.41
N VAL A 116 -10.12 10.37 6.31
CA VAL A 116 -10.45 11.52 5.45
C VAL A 116 -10.55 11.12 3.98
N GLU A 117 -9.62 10.29 3.48
CA GLU A 117 -9.65 9.76 2.10
C GLU A 117 -10.95 8.97 1.83
N LEU A 118 -11.33 8.11 2.78
CA LEU A 118 -12.52 7.27 2.69
C LEU A 118 -13.83 8.00 3.05
N ARG A 119 -13.74 9.21 3.62
CA ARG A 119 -14.87 10.00 4.13
C ARG A 119 -15.67 9.28 5.23
N VAL A 120 -14.97 8.63 6.15
CA VAL A 120 -15.55 7.85 7.27
C VAL A 120 -15.04 8.30 8.63
#